data_AF-A0A916Q389-F1
#
_entry.id   AF-A0A916Q389-F1
#
_cell.length_a   1.000
_cell.length_b   1.000
_cell.length_c   1.000
_cell.angle_alpha   90.00
_cell.angle_beta   90.00
_cell.angle_gamma   90.00
#
_symmetry.space_group_name_H-M   'P 1'
#
loop_
_entity.id
_entity.type
_entity.pdbx_description
1 polymer ?
#
loop_
_entity_poly.entity_id
_entity_poly.type
_entity_poly.pdbx_seq_one_letter_code
_entity_poly.pdbx_strand_id
1 'polypeptide(L)'
;MTDKTPRIKIPTDVREKIFERNNYQCQSCQKIDLTAKSLHIDHIIPLAQGGANDMSNLQTLCAKCNREKSAKIDPRFRRLYSD
;
A
#
# COMPACT_ATOMS: atom_id res chain seq x y z
N MET A 1 -4.11 25.94 4.54
CA MET A 1 -3.77 24.83 5.46
C MET A 1 -4.25 23.57 4.79
N THR A 2 -3.37 22.73 4.25
CA THR A 2 -3.81 21.53 3.51
C THR A 2 -4.33 20.51 4.51
N ASP A 3 -5.63 20.26 4.51
CA ASP A 3 -6.23 19.14 5.24
C ASP A 3 -5.54 17.85 4.78
N LYS A 4 -4.73 17.27 5.66
CA LYS A 4 -4.06 16.00 5.39
C LYS A 4 -5.06 14.89 5.65
N THR A 5 -5.21 13.96 4.71
CA THR A 5 -6.07 12.79 4.89
C THR A 5 -5.66 12.04 6.18
N PRO A 6 -6.57 11.84 7.14
CA PRO A 6 -6.24 11.15 8.38
C PRO A 6 -5.92 9.69 8.11
N ARG A 7 -4.92 9.15 8.81
CA ARG A 7 -4.62 7.72 8.77
C ARG A 7 -5.67 6.98 9.59
N ILE A 8 -6.36 6.06 8.93
CA ILE A 8 -7.33 5.17 9.59
C ILE A 8 -6.75 3.77 9.77
N LYS A 9 -7.32 3.01 10.71
CA LYS A 9 -7.09 1.58 10.77
C LYS A 9 -7.85 0.93 9.60
N ILE A 10 -7.12 0.28 8.71
CA ILE A 10 -7.72 -0.45 7.60
C ILE A 10 -8.48 -1.67 8.16
N PRO A 11 -9.78 -1.83 7.86
CA PRO A 11 -10.59 -2.97 8.30
C PRO A 11 -9.99 -4.32 7.87
N THR A 12 -10.20 -5.37 8.66
CA THR A 12 -9.59 -6.70 8.39
C THR A 12 -10.03 -7.29 7.06
N ASP A 13 -11.31 -7.19 6.71
CA ASP A 13 -11.86 -7.66 5.44
C ASP A 13 -11.25 -6.93 4.24
N VAL A 14 -11.01 -5.62 4.39
CA VAL A 14 -10.33 -4.81 3.39
C VAL A 14 -8.87 -5.26 3.24
N ARG A 15 -8.18 -5.54 4.35
CA ARG A 15 -6.78 -6.02 4.32
C ARG A 15 -6.68 -7.35 3.56
N GLU A 16 -7.57 -8.29 3.83
CA GLU A 16 -7.62 -9.59 3.15
C GLU A 16 -7.87 -9.42 1.65
N LYS A 17 -8.87 -8.62 1.26
CA LYS A 17 -9.14 -8.30 -0.15
C LYS A 17 -7.93 -7.69 -0.87
N ILE A 18 -7.17 -6.81 -0.22
CA ILE A 18 -5.97 -6.23 -0.82
C ILE A 18 -4.85 -7.27 -0.98
N PHE A 19 -4.65 -8.15 0.00
CA PHE A 19 -3.69 -9.23 -0.12
C PHE A 19 -4.05 -10.20 -1.25
N GLU A 20 -5.31 -10.62 -1.34
CA GLU A 20 -5.81 -11.48 -2.43
C GLU A 20 -5.66 -10.80 -3.79
N ARG A 21 -6.11 -9.54 -3.93
CA ARG A 21 -5.95 -8.75 -5.17
C ARG A 21 -4.49 -8.65 -5.61
N ASN A 22 -3.57 -8.63 -4.65
CA ASN A 22 -2.14 -8.54 -4.90
C ASN A 22 -1.46 -9.92 -4.89
N ASN A 23 -2.21 -11.02 -4.97
CA ASN A 23 -1.70 -12.40 -5.00
C ASN A 23 -0.72 -12.71 -3.86
N TYR A 24 -0.95 -12.10 -2.68
CA TYR A 24 -0.04 -12.18 -1.53
C TYR A 24 1.41 -11.82 -1.89
N GLN A 25 1.57 -10.89 -2.83
CA GLN A 25 2.83 -10.50 -3.40
C GLN A 25 3.14 -9.05 -3.05
N CYS A 26 4.36 -8.81 -2.57
CA CYS A 26 4.89 -7.46 -2.44
C CYS A 26 4.91 -6.79 -3.81
N GLN A 27 4.17 -5.70 -3.97
CA GLN A 27 4.03 -5.04 -5.26
C GLN A 27 5.33 -4.32 -5.68
N SER A 28 6.27 -4.06 -4.75
CA SER A 28 7.53 -3.37 -5.04
C SER A 28 8.63 -4.33 -5.51
N CYS A 29 8.85 -5.43 -4.76
CA CYS A 29 9.94 -6.38 -5.02
C CYS A 29 9.48 -7.74 -5.54
N GLN A 30 8.17 -7.92 -5.77
CA GLN A 30 7.57 -9.13 -6.32
C GLN A 30 7.72 -10.39 -5.46
N LYS A 31 8.20 -10.28 -4.21
CA LYS A 31 8.27 -11.40 -3.27
C LYS A 31 6.86 -11.83 -2.83
N ILE A 32 6.58 -13.12 -2.95
CA ILE A 32 5.31 -13.74 -2.52
C ILE A 32 5.44 -14.24 -1.07
N ASP A 33 4.40 -14.04 -0.27
CA ASP A 33 4.23 -14.63 1.07
C ASP A 33 2.75 -14.98 1.28
N LEU A 34 2.38 -16.20 0.90
CA LEU A 34 1.00 -16.71 1.00
C LEU A 34 0.46 -16.75 2.44
N THR A 35 1.32 -16.63 3.46
CA THR A 35 0.89 -16.57 4.85
C THR A 35 0.47 -15.16 5.29
N ALA A 36 0.74 -14.15 4.45
CA ALA A 36 0.59 -12.72 4.73
C ALA A 36 1.31 -12.21 5.99
N LYS A 37 2.10 -13.04 6.69
CA LYS A 37 2.72 -12.71 7.98
C LYS A 37 3.74 -11.59 7.87
N SER A 38 4.44 -11.49 6.74
CA SER A 38 5.44 -10.46 6.49
C SER A 38 4.97 -9.34 5.55
N LEU A 39 3.68 -9.35 5.21
CA LEU A 39 3.04 -8.38 4.32
C LEU A 39 2.30 -7.31 5.12
N HIS A 40 2.35 -6.10 4.59
CA HIS A 40 1.73 -4.90 5.14
C HIS A 40 0.89 -4.23 4.07
N ILE A 41 -0.23 -3.66 4.50
CA ILE A 41 -1.00 -2.74 3.68
C ILE A 41 -0.40 -1.34 3.83
N ASP A 42 -0.07 -0.74 2.70
CA ASP A 42 0.50 0.61 2.62
C ASP A 42 -0.23 1.43 1.57
N HIS A 43 -0.16 2.77 1.71
CA HIS A 43 -0.75 3.69 0.75
C HIS A 43 0.21 3.96 -0.40
N ILE A 44 -0.26 3.80 -1.64
CA ILE A 44 0.54 4.00 -2.86
C ILE A 44 0.99 5.45 -2.96
N ILE A 45 0.02 6.37 -2.93
CA ILE A 45 0.23 7.79 -2.69
C ILE A 45 0.19 8.00 -1.17
N PRO A 46 1.28 8.50 -0.55
CA PRO A 46 1.29 8.78 0.88
C PRO A 46 0.18 9.77 1.26
N LEU A 47 -0.49 9.54 2.40
CA LEU A 47 -1.51 10.45 2.92
C LEU A 47 -0.99 11.90 3.09
N ALA A 48 0.29 12.05 3.44
CA ALA A 48 0.96 13.35 3.56
C ALA A 48 1.09 14.12 2.23
N GLN A 49 0.90 13.43 1.09
CA GLN A 49 0.93 13.99 -0.26
C GLN A 49 -0.47 14.00 -0.91
N GLY A 50 -1.54 13.91 -0.11
CA GLY A 50 -2.91 13.93 -0.60
C GLY A 50 -3.48 12.56 -0.99
N GLY A 51 -2.80 11.46 -0.64
CA GLY A 51 -3.36 10.12 -0.85
C GLY A 51 -4.65 9.90 -0.06
N ALA A 52 -5.55 9.09 -0.62
CA ALA A 52 -6.82 8.72 -0.01
C ALA A 52 -6.76 7.35 0.69
N ASN A 53 -7.77 7.02 1.50
CA ASN A 53 -7.86 5.72 2.20
C ASN A 53 -8.60 4.65 1.38
N ASP A 54 -8.94 4.95 0.12
CA ASP A 54 -9.69 4.05 -0.75
C ASP A 54 -8.86 2.83 -1.15
N MET A 55 -9.54 1.71 -1.42
CA MET A 55 -8.96 0.45 -1.90
C MET A 55 -8.03 0.63 -3.10
N SER A 56 -8.35 1.58 -3.98
CA SER A 56 -7.53 1.93 -5.14
C SER A 56 -6.15 2.42 -4.70
N ASN A 57 -6.03 3.20 -3.63
CA ASN A 57 -4.75 3.73 -3.15
C ASN A 57 -4.03 2.79 -2.16
N LEU A 58 -4.55 1.60 -1.88
CA LEU A 58 -3.89 0.62 -0.99
C LEU A 58 -3.09 -0.38 -1.80
N GLN A 59 -1.98 -0.87 -1.24
CA GLN A 59 -1.13 -1.91 -1.83
C GLN A 59 -0.50 -2.82 -0.79
N THR A 60 -0.02 -3.96 -1.25
CA THR A 60 0.73 -4.94 -0.44
C THR A 60 2.23 -4.71 -0.55
N LEU A 61 2.92 -4.50 0.57
CA LEU A 61 4.38 -4.42 0.66
C LEU A 61 4.93 -5.38 1.71
N CYS A 62 6.09 -5.98 1.44
CA CYS A 62 6.82 -6.69 2.50
C CYS A 62 7.43 -5.69 3.51
N ALA A 63 7.75 -6.16 4.72
CA ALA A 63 8.31 -5.32 5.78
C ALA A 63 9.53 -4.47 5.33
N LYS A 64 10.42 -5.04 4.52
CA LYS A 64 11.58 -4.33 3.97
C LYS A 64 11.17 -3.18 3.06
N CYS A 65 10.36 -3.46 2.04
CA CYS A 65 9.94 -2.44 1.06
C CYS A 65 9.06 -1.37 1.70
N ASN A 66 8.19 -1.75 2.64
CA ASN A 66 7.38 -0.80 3.40
C ASN A 66 8.25 0.20 4.18
N ARG A 67 9.30 -0.30 4.85
CA ARG A 67 10.26 0.55 5.58
C ARG A 67 11.06 1.46 4.64
N GLU A 68 11.50 0.94 3.50
CA GLU A 68 12.25 1.71 2.49
C GLU A 68 11.39 2.81 1.85
N LYS A 69 10.12 2.53 1.55
CA LYS A 69 9.19 3.51 0.99
C LYS A 69 8.90 4.65 1.97
N SER A 70 8.61 4.33 3.24
CA SER A 70 8.28 5.35 4.26
C SER A 70 7.19 6.31 3.73
N ALA A 71 7.41 7.63 3.81
CA ALA A 71 6.49 8.66 3.28
C ALA A 71 6.80 9.08 1.83
N LYS A 72 7.58 8.29 1.08
CA LYS A 72 7.93 8.58 -0.32
C LYS A 72 6.95 7.90 -1.28
N ILE A 73 6.81 8.47 -2.47
CA ILE A 73 6.23 7.77 -3.61
C ILE A 73 7.26 6.76 -4.08
N ASP A 74 6.88 5.49 -4.18
CA ASP A 74 7.72 4.50 -4.84
C ASP A 74 7.47 4.61 -6.37
N PRO A 75 8.49 5.01 -7.16
CA PRO A 75 8.34 5.24 -8.59
C PRO A 75 7.91 3.98 -9.36
N ARG A 76 8.09 2.78 -8.79
CA ARG A 76 7.58 1.52 -9.36
C ARG A 76 6.05 1.52 -9.48
N PHE A 77 5.35 2.27 -8.62
CA PHE A 77 3.88 2.36 -8.64
C PHE A 77 3.32 3.56 -9.37
N ARG A 78 4.16 4.52 -9.79
CA ARG A 78 3.71 5.72 -10.51
C ARG A 78 2.92 5.37 -11.78
N ARG A 79 3.21 4.22 -12.40
CA ARG A 79 2.53 3.74 -13.63
C ARG A 79 1.15 3.13 -13.41
N LEU A 80 0.77 2.73 -12.19
CA LEU A 80 -0.49 2.02 -11.94
C LEU A 80 -1.70 2.97 -11.75
N TYR A 81 -1.47 4.29 -11.73
CA TYR A 81 -2.48 5.32 -11.42
C TYR A 81 -2.41 6.51 -12.39
N SER A 82 -1.74 6.35 -13.53
CA SER A 82 -1.70 7.36 -14.59
C SER A 82 -2.69 6.95 -15.68
N ASP A 83 -3.99 7.14 -15.44
CA ASP A 83 -5.05 7.25 -16.45
C ASP A 83 -6.17 8.14 -15.87
#